data_AF-A0A4R6IGQ6-F1
#
_entry.id   AF-A0A4R6IGQ6-F1
#
_cell.length_a   1.000
_cell.length_b   1.000
_cell.length_c   1.000
_cell.angle_alpha   90.00
_cell.angle_beta   90.00
_cell.angle_gamma   90.00
#
_symmetry.space_group_name_H-M   'P 1'
#
loop_
_entity.id
_entity.type
_entity.pdbx_description
1 polymer ?
#
loop_
_entity_poly.entity_id
_entity_poly.type
_entity_poly.pdbx_seq_one_letter_code
_entity_poly.pdbx_strand_id
1 'polypeptide(L)'
;MGNNVITWLGAIFITISVIYTGCSYFEKDADEDNTAGYVAAKAVVDFKLPARVSRYGAKPPRYNITIITASGEKITRFDLELAGDPKVKDTVTVYYDPKNPETSKVKSKL
;
A
#
# COMPACT_ATOMS: atom_id res chain seq x y z
N MET A 1 -42.22 -40.60 -7.98
CA MET A 1 -40.99 -39.90 -8.41
C MET A 1 -41.28 -38.41 -8.43
N GLY A 2 -40.82 -37.64 -7.43
CA GLY A 2 -41.18 -36.22 -7.35
C GLY A 2 -40.47 -35.36 -6.30
N ASN A 3 -39.53 -35.89 -5.50
CA ASN A 3 -38.85 -35.12 -4.44
C ASN A 3 -37.36 -34.87 -4.68
N ASN A 4 -36.78 -35.44 -5.74
CA ASN A 4 -35.33 -35.34 -5.97
C ASN A 4 -34.97 -34.03 -6.67
N VAL A 5 -35.83 -33.51 -7.56
CA VAL A 5 -35.52 -32.31 -8.35
C VAL A 5 -35.44 -31.06 -7.47
N ILE A 6 -36.36 -30.88 -6.52
CA ILE A 6 -36.38 -29.71 -5.62
C ILE A 6 -35.17 -29.72 -4.68
N THR A 7 -34.82 -30.89 -4.15
CA THR A 7 -33.64 -31.08 -3.29
C THR A 7 -32.34 -30.80 -4.03
N TRP A 8 -32.26 -31.22 -5.30
CA TRP A 8 -31.11 -30.94 -6.17
C TRP A 8 -30.99 -29.45 -6.52
N LEU A 9 -32.10 -28.76 -6.79
CA LEU A 9 -32.10 -27.31 -7.05
C LEU A 9 -31.63 -26.52 -5.82
N GLY A 10 -32.07 -26.91 -4.63
CA GLY A 10 -31.62 -26.30 -3.37
C GLY A 10 -30.11 -26.49 -3.14
N ALA A 11 -29.59 -27.70 -3.38
CA ALA A 11 -28.17 -28.00 -3.24
C ALA A 11 -27.30 -27.17 -4.22
N ILE A 12 -27.75 -27.01 -5.48
CA ILE A 12 -27.03 -26.21 -6.47
C ILE A 12 -26.98 -24.73 -6.05
N PHE A 13 -28.11 -24.18 -5.58
CA PHE A 13 -28.17 -22.77 -5.17
C PHE A 13 -27.25 -22.47 -3.97
N ILE A 14 -27.22 -23.36 -2.98
CA ILE A 14 -26.31 -23.25 -1.83
C ILE A 14 -24.85 -23.32 -2.29
N THR A 15 -24.53 -24.24 -3.19
CA THR A 15 -23.16 -24.40 -3.70
C THR A 15 -22.67 -23.16 -4.44
N ILE A 16 -23.51 -22.57 -5.31
CA ILE A 16 -23.19 -21.33 -6.03
C ILE A 16 -23.03 -20.16 -5.05
N SER A 17 -23.88 -20.07 -4.03
CA SER A 17 -23.81 -18.99 -3.02
C SER A 17 -22.52 -19.07 -2.19
N VAL A 18 -22.08 -20.28 -1.82
CA VAL A 18 -20.82 -20.49 -1.09
C VAL A 18 -19.61 -20.18 -1.97
N ILE A 19 -19.63 -20.59 -3.25
CA ILE A 19 -18.55 -20.26 -4.20
C ILE A 19 -18.48 -18.74 -4.42
N TYR A 20 -19.61 -18.07 -4.60
CA TYR A 20 -19.66 -16.62 -4.80
C TYR A 20 -19.16 -15.86 -3.57
N THR A 21 -19.60 -16.26 -2.38
CA THR A 21 -19.14 -15.66 -1.13
C THR A 21 -17.65 -15.95 -0.88
N GLY A 22 -17.17 -17.15 -1.22
CA GLY A 22 -15.76 -17.53 -1.15
C GLY A 22 -14.89 -16.72 -2.10
N CYS A 23 -15.24 -16.64 -3.38
CA CYS A 23 -14.52 -15.84 -4.38
C CYS A 23 -14.53 -14.34 -4.02
N SER A 24 -15.67 -13.80 -3.55
CA SER A 24 -15.76 -12.42 -3.08
C SER A 24 -14.88 -12.14 -1.86
N TYR A 25 -14.67 -13.12 -0.98
CA TYR A 25 -13.78 -12.96 0.18
C TYR A 25 -12.30 -13.03 -0.24
N PHE A 26 -11.94 -13.93 -1.18
CA PHE A 26 -10.58 -14.04 -1.69
C PHE A 26 -10.15 -12.85 -2.56
N GLU A 27 -11.06 -12.18 -3.27
CA GLU A 27 -10.74 -10.95 -4.01
C GLU A 27 -10.52 -9.73 -3.10
N LYS A 28 -10.92 -9.80 -1.82
CA LYS A 28 -10.83 -8.65 -0.90
C LYS A 28 -9.52 -8.57 -0.13
N ASP A 29 -8.73 -9.64 -0.13
CA ASP A 29 -7.37 -9.68 0.43
C ASP A 29 -6.28 -9.61 -0.66
N ALA A 30 -6.65 -9.28 -1.90
CA ALA A 30 -5.71 -8.80 -2.91
C ALA A 30 -5.39 -7.31 -2.69
N ASP A 31 -5.27 -6.88 -1.43
CA ASP A 31 -4.44 -5.73 -1.10
C ASP A 31 -3.01 -6.17 -1.40
N GLU A 32 -2.68 -5.98 -2.66
CA GLU A 32 -1.46 -6.32 -3.35
C GLU A 32 -0.26 -5.78 -2.55
N ASP A 33 0.22 -6.60 -1.63
CA ASP A 33 1.55 -6.49 -1.02
C ASP A 33 2.57 -6.93 -2.09
N ASN A 34 2.55 -6.22 -3.23
CA ASN A 34 3.53 -6.31 -4.30
C ASN A 34 4.84 -5.65 -3.83
N THR A 35 5.41 -6.14 -2.72
CA THR A 35 6.79 -5.85 -2.33
C THR A 35 7.80 -6.61 -3.19
N ALA A 36 7.34 -7.48 -4.10
CA ALA A 36 8.18 -8.19 -5.07
C ALA A 36 8.83 -7.21 -6.07
N GLY A 37 9.95 -6.61 -5.67
CA GLY A 37 10.74 -5.68 -6.48
C GLY A 37 11.20 -4.41 -5.77
N TYR A 38 10.63 -4.08 -4.60
CA TYR A 38 11.03 -2.88 -3.86
C TYR A 38 12.34 -3.13 -3.09
N VAL A 39 13.26 -2.18 -3.19
CA VAL A 39 14.58 -2.23 -2.55
C VAL A 39 14.61 -1.21 -1.41
N ALA A 40 15.17 -1.63 -0.27
CA ALA A 40 15.40 -0.74 0.86
C ALA A 40 16.55 0.22 0.55
N ALA A 41 16.33 1.52 0.76
CA ALA A 41 17.33 2.57 0.62
C ALA A 41 17.25 3.56 1.78
N LYS A 42 18.37 4.26 2.01
CA LYS A 42 18.42 5.38 2.94
C LYS A 42 17.92 6.63 2.22
N ALA A 43 17.03 7.36 2.84
CA ALA A 43 16.58 8.66 2.36
C ALA A 43 16.79 9.73 3.43
N VAL A 44 17.15 10.93 3.00
CA VAL A 44 17.30 12.09 3.87
C VAL A 44 16.05 12.95 3.74
N VAL A 45 15.49 13.41 4.85
CA VAL A 45 14.35 14.33 4.86
C VAL A 45 14.84 15.74 4.53
N ASP A 46 14.51 16.23 3.34
CA ASP A 46 14.91 17.56 2.89
C ASP A 46 13.96 18.65 3.39
N PHE A 47 12.67 18.33 3.43
CA PHE A 47 11.64 19.29 3.81
C PHE A 47 10.45 18.60 4.48
N LYS A 48 9.81 19.31 5.41
CA LYS A 48 8.60 18.87 6.11
C LYS A 48 7.50 19.91 5.92
N LEU A 49 6.43 19.51 5.23
CA LEU A 49 5.18 20.25 5.15
C LEU A 49 4.36 20.01 6.42
N PRO A 50 3.70 21.05 6.95
CA PRO A 50 2.90 20.92 8.16
C PRO A 50 1.70 19.99 7.93
N ALA A 51 1.25 19.36 9.02
CA ALA A 51 -0.04 18.69 9.05
C ALA A 51 -1.15 19.69 8.71
N ARG A 52 -2.19 19.22 8.03
CA ARG A 52 -3.28 20.08 7.56
C ARG A 52 -4.62 19.55 8.03
N VAL A 53 -5.53 20.46 8.37
CA VAL A 53 -6.90 20.11 8.75
C VAL A 53 -7.79 20.31 7.54
N SER A 54 -8.57 19.30 7.20
CA SER A 54 -9.56 19.36 6.13
C SER A 54 -10.97 19.14 6.68
N ARG A 55 -12.00 19.37 5.85
CA ARG A 55 -13.40 19.07 6.19
C ARG A 55 -13.60 17.61 6.64
N TYR A 56 -12.75 16.70 6.18
CA TYR A 56 -12.80 15.26 6.46
C TYR A 56 -11.84 14.83 7.57
N GLY A 57 -11.28 15.77 8.33
CA GLY A 57 -10.38 15.50 9.46
C GLY A 57 -8.93 15.93 9.23
N ALA A 58 -8.09 15.60 10.21
CA ALA A 58 -6.66 15.88 10.19
C ALA A 58 -5.96 14.97 9.16
N LYS A 59 -5.14 15.58 8.30
CA LYS A 59 -4.27 14.87 7.36
C LYS A 59 -2.82 14.91 7.87
N PRO A 60 -2.08 13.81 7.74
CA PRO A 60 -0.70 13.74 8.23
C PRO A 60 0.21 14.76 7.54
N PRO A 61 1.33 15.12 8.18
CA PRO A 61 2.38 15.93 7.56
C PRO A 61 2.95 15.20 6.34
N ARG A 62 3.48 15.98 5.41
CA ARG A 62 4.09 15.46 4.18
C ARG A 62 5.53 15.87 4.08
N TYR A 63 6.33 15.11 3.34
CA TYR A 63 7.77 15.21 3.35
C TYR A 63 8.32 15.20 1.94
N ASN A 64 9.34 16.01 1.71
CA ASN A 64 10.21 15.84 0.57
C ASN A 64 11.48 15.13 1.06
N ILE A 65 11.88 14.10 0.34
CA ILE A 65 13.04 13.29 0.72
C ILE A 65 13.95 13.07 -0.49
N THR A 66 15.23 12.90 -0.23
CA THR A 66 16.21 12.46 -1.23
C THR A 66 16.66 11.06 -0.87
N ILE A 67 16.29 10.10 -1.73
CA ILE A 67 16.72 8.70 -1.65
C ILE A 67 18.13 8.61 -2.22
N ILE A 68 19.03 7.96 -1.48
CA ILE A 68 20.38 7.63 -1.92
C ILE A 68 20.38 6.14 -2.27
N THR A 69 20.48 5.82 -3.55
CA THR A 69 20.47 4.44 -4.03
C THR A 69 21.78 3.72 -3.66
N ALA A 70 21.80 2.39 -3.80
CA ALA A 70 23.04 1.61 -3.63
C ALA A 70 24.14 2.00 -4.64
N SER A 71 23.77 2.53 -5.81
CA SER A 71 24.71 3.05 -6.81
C SER A 71 25.20 4.47 -6.51
N GLY A 72 24.69 5.12 -5.47
CA GLY A 72 25.01 6.50 -5.11
C GLY A 72 24.22 7.57 -5.89
N GLU A 73 23.25 7.15 -6.70
CA GLU A 73 22.31 8.04 -7.37
C GLU A 73 21.38 8.70 -6.34
N LYS A 74 21.03 9.97 -6.58
CA LYS A 74 20.14 10.74 -5.73
C LYS A 74 18.81 10.94 -6.42
N ILE A 75 17.75 10.48 -5.78
CA ILE A 75 16.38 10.54 -6.30
C ILE A 75 15.54 11.38 -5.34
N THR A 76 15.07 12.53 -5.79
CA THR A 76 14.24 13.42 -4.96
C THR A 76 12.76 13.08 -5.13
N ARG A 77 12.07 12.93 -4.01
CA ARG A 77 10.63 12.65 -3.92
C ARG A 77 9.95 13.76 -3.16
N PHE A 78 8.73 14.08 -3.57
CA PHE A 78 7.94 15.18 -3.02
C PHE A 78 6.62 14.70 -2.46
N ASP A 79 6.08 15.44 -1.49
CA ASP A 79 4.71 15.28 -1.00
C ASP A 79 4.39 13.87 -0.45
N LEU A 80 5.40 13.18 0.12
CA LEU A 80 5.27 11.84 0.67
C LEU A 80 4.74 11.84 2.10
N GLU A 81 3.93 10.85 2.43
CA GLU A 81 3.51 10.58 3.81
C GLU A 81 4.45 9.53 4.40
N LEU A 82 5.22 9.92 5.43
CA LEU A 82 6.14 9.02 6.14
C LEU A 82 5.51 8.59 7.47
N ALA A 83 5.79 7.36 7.89
CA ALA A 83 5.46 6.90 9.23
C ALA A 83 6.35 7.59 10.28
N GLY A 84 5.77 7.89 11.44
CA GLY A 84 6.44 8.61 12.52
C GLY A 84 6.51 10.13 12.28
N ASP A 85 7.41 10.79 13.00
CA ASP A 85 7.58 12.24 12.95
C ASP A 85 9.05 12.65 12.72
N PRO A 86 9.66 12.24 11.59
CA PRO A 86 11.04 12.58 11.31
C PRO A 86 11.23 14.09 11.17
N LYS A 87 12.40 14.57 11.60
CA LYS A 87 12.83 15.96 11.46
C LYS A 87 13.57 16.15 10.15
N VAL A 88 13.64 17.42 9.70
CA VAL A 88 14.46 17.78 8.55
C VAL A 88 15.92 17.42 8.84
N LYS A 89 16.59 16.81 7.86
CA LYS A 89 17.92 16.18 7.91
C LYS A 89 17.99 14.81 8.58
N ASP A 90 16.89 14.28 9.10
CA ASP A 90 16.87 12.89 9.56
C ASP A 90 17.05 11.92 8.38
N THR A 91 17.67 10.78 8.66
CA THR A 91 17.78 9.68 7.71
C THR A 91 16.72 8.63 8.04
N VAL A 92 15.89 8.30 7.06
CA VAL A 92 14.83 7.30 7.16
C VAL A 92 15.07 6.17 6.17
N THR A 93 14.62 4.95 6.51
CA THR A 93 14.63 3.82 5.59
C THR A 93 13.36 3.83 4.76
N VAL A 94 13.51 3.82 3.45
CA VAL A 94 12.41 3.81 2.49
C VAL A 94 12.54 2.64 1.54
N TYR A 95 11.41 2.15 1.04
CA TYR A 95 11.36 1.12 0.03
C TYR A 95 10.94 1.76 -1.29
N TYR A 96 11.74 1.59 -2.35
CA TYR A 96 11.46 2.14 -3.67
C TYR A 96 11.62 1.05 -4.74
N ASP A 97 10.89 1.17 -5.85
CA ASP A 97 11.03 0.26 -6.99
C ASP A 97 12.17 0.76 -7.90
N PRO A 98 13.30 0.04 -8.06
CA PRO A 98 14.38 0.46 -8.93
C PRO A 98 14.03 0.39 -10.42
N LYS A 99 13.00 -0.37 -10.83
CA LYS A 99 12.55 -0.44 -12.23
C LYS A 99 11.69 0.77 -12.59
N ASN A 100 10.99 1.32 -11.62
CA ASN A 100 10.23 2.55 -11.75
C ASN A 100 10.48 3.43 -10.52
N PRO A 101 11.64 4.11 -10.45
CA PRO A 101 12.04 4.85 -9.26
C PRO A 101 11.03 5.93 -8.88
N GLU A 102 10.23 6.38 -9.85
CA GLU A 102 9.19 7.42 -9.77
C GLU A 102 7.88 6.99 -9.11
N THR A 103 7.63 5.70 -8.86
CA THR A 103 6.36 5.24 -8.27
C THR A 103 6.30 5.41 -6.74
N SER A 104 5.18 5.99 -6.30
CA SER A 104 4.98 6.65 -5.01
C SER A 104 4.77 5.75 -3.79
N LYS A 105 5.01 4.44 -3.84
CA LYS A 105 4.77 3.55 -2.68
C LYS A 105 6.01 3.47 -1.79
N VAL A 106 6.34 4.57 -1.12
CA VAL A 106 7.29 4.55 0.00
C VAL A 106 6.54 4.09 1.26
N LYS A 107 6.47 2.77 1.50
CA LYS A 107 6.02 2.24 2.80
C LYS A 107 7.20 2.33 3.78
N SER A 108 7.21 3.29 4.69
CA SER A 108 8.18 3.29 5.81
C SER A 108 7.72 2.32 6.89
N LYS A 109 8.56 1.34 7.26
CA LYS A 109 8.32 0.45 8.40
C LYS A 109 9.07 1.03 9.61
N LEU A 110 8.36 1.24 10.73
CA LEU A 110 8.96 1.49 12.05
C LEU A 110 9.60 0.20 12.57
#